data_AF-A0A7W7W0P0-F1
#
_entry.id   AF-A0A7W7W0P0-F1
#
_cell.length_a   1.000
_cell.length_b   1.000
_cell.length_c   1.000
_cell.angle_alpha   90.00
_cell.angle_beta   90.00
_cell.angle_gamma   90.00
#
_symmetry.space_group_name_H-M   'P 1'
#
loop_
_entity.id
_entity.type
_entity.pdbx_description
1 polymer ?
#
loop_
_entity_poly.entity_id
_entity_poly.type
_entity_poly.pdbx_seq_one_letter_code
_entity_poly.pdbx_strand_id
1 'polypeptide(L)' 'MARQPDLQPVRSPQSERFTVTLIPAAVQELSRLMSVTGLSKTDAINRAVQVYAFLAAEMDEGKELLLRDNDGALERVHIV' A
#
# COMPACT_ATOMS: atom_id res chain seq x y z
N MET A 1 -19.92 5.83 -45.52
CA MET A 1 -18.96 5.03 -44.74
C MET A 1 -18.56 5.83 -43.51
N ALA A 2 -19.01 5.43 -42.32
CA ALA A 2 -18.69 6.13 -41.08
C ALA A 2 -17.28 5.74 -40.61
N ARG A 3 -16.45 6.73 -40.29
CA ARG A 3 -15.12 6.53 -39.69
C ARG A 3 -15.30 5.95 -38.29
N GLN A 4 -14.73 4.78 -38.04
CA GLN A 4 -14.59 4.26 -36.68
C GLN A 4 -13.65 5.20 -35.90
N PRO A 5 -14.01 5.60 -34.67
CA PRO A 5 -13.10 6.37 -33.84
C PRO A 5 -11.91 5.48 -33.47
N ASP A 6 -10.71 6.00 -33.71
CA ASP A 6 -9.45 5.37 -33.31
C ASP A 6 -9.48 5.16 -31.78
N LEU A 7 -9.65 3.91 -31.36
CA LEU A 7 -9.45 3.52 -29.97
C LEU A 7 -7.96 3.63 -29.66
N GLN A 8 -7.53 4.79 -29.18
CA GLN A 8 -6.18 4.94 -28.67
C GLN A 8 -5.98 3.90 -27.54
N PRO A 9 -4.92 3.07 -27.61
CA PRO A 9 -4.65 2.13 -26.55
C PRO A 9 -4.39 2.93 -25.28
N VAL A 10 -5.21 2.71 -24.26
CA VAL A 10 -4.98 3.22 -22.91
C VAL A 10 -3.60 2.71 -22.50
N ARG A 11 -2.61 3.60 -22.40
CA ARG A 11 -1.29 3.25 -21.89
C ARG A 11 -1.47 2.80 -20.45
N SER A 12 -1.52 1.49 -20.23
CA SER A 12 -1.48 0.94 -18.88
C SER A 12 -0.12 1.33 -18.28
N PRO A 13 -0.08 1.85 -17.04
CA PRO A 13 1.19 2.09 -16.37
C PRO A 13 1.99 0.79 -16.37
N GLN A 14 3.24 0.88 -16.82
CA GLN A 14 4.10 -0.29 -16.96
C GLN A 14 4.44 -0.84 -15.57
N SER A 15 4.16 -2.13 -15.35
CA SER A 15 4.60 -2.80 -14.13
C SER A 15 6.11 -3.06 -14.19
N GLU A 16 6.81 -2.75 -13.10
CA GLU A 16 8.23 -3.03 -12.93
C GLU A 16 8.42 -4.14 -11.90
N ARG A 17 9.40 -5.03 -12.13
CA ARG A 17 9.69 -6.17 -11.24
C ARG A 17 10.91 -5.87 -10.39
N PHE A 18 10.71 -5.84 -9.08
CA PHE A 18 11.79 -5.76 -8.10
C PHE A 18 12.04 -7.13 -7.45
N THR A 19 13.31 -7.46 -7.20
CA THR A 19 13.70 -8.61 -6.38
C THR A 19 14.31 -8.08 -5.09
N VAL A 20 13.68 -8.38 -3.96
CA VAL A 20 14.08 -7.90 -2.63
C VAL A 20 14.13 -9.07 -1.67
N THR A 21 15.15 -9.09 -0.82
CA THR A 21 15.24 -10.02 0.32
C THR A 21 14.65 -9.31 1.54
N LEU A 22 13.59 -9.87 2.12
CA LEU A 22 12.99 -9.34 3.33
C LEU A 22 13.78 -9.80 4.56
N ILE A 23 13.96 -8.91 5.53
CA ILE A 23 14.50 -9.28 6.84
C ILE A 23 13.53 -10.22 7.57
N PRO A 24 13.99 -11.04 8.53
CA PRO A 24 13.13 -12.02 9.22
C PRO A 24 11.86 -11.42 9.83
N ALA A 25 11.95 -10.22 10.42
CA ALA A 25 10.78 -9.53 10.98
C ALA A 25 9.73 -9.19 9.91
N ALA A 26 10.17 -8.68 8.76
CA ALA A 26 9.28 -8.37 7.64
C ALA A 26 8.62 -9.62 7.04
N VAL A 27 9.32 -10.77 7.05
CA VAL A 27 8.73 -12.05 6.64
C VAL A 27 7.57 -12.44 7.58
N GLN A 28 7.76 -12.32 8.90
CA GLN A 28 6.74 -12.63 9.89
C GLN A 28 5.53 -11.70 9.77
N GLU A 29 5.77 -10.39 9.65
CA GLU A 29 4.69 -9.42 9.50
C GLU A 29 3.93 -9.59 8.19
N LEU A 30 4.60 -9.95 7.09
CA LEU A 30 3.92 -10.25 5.83
C LEU A 30 3.00 -11.48 5.98
N SER A 31 3.47 -12.54 6.65
CA SER A 31 2.63 -13.70 6.96
C SER A 31 1.41 -13.33 7.83
N ARG A 32 1.61 -12.50 8.85
CA ARG A 32 0.51 -12.01 9.71
C ARG A 32 -0.48 -11.17 8.91
N LEU A 33 0.01 -10.24 8.09
CA LEU A 33 -0.82 -9.38 7.24
C LEU A 33 -1.66 -10.21 6.28
N MET A 34 -1.06 -11.20 5.60
CA MET A 34 -1.79 -12.13 4.73
C MET A 34 -2.85 -12.91 5.50
N SER A 35 -2.54 -13.38 6.72
CA SER A 35 -3.49 -14.11 7.56
C SER A 35 -4.69 -13.27 8.01
N VAL A 36 -4.47 -12.00 8.34
CA VAL A 36 -5.55 -11.11 8.84
C VAL A 36 -6.41 -10.56 7.69
N THR A 37 -5.81 -10.33 6.52
CA THR A 37 -6.49 -9.70 5.37
C THR A 37 -6.99 -10.68 4.31
N GLY A 38 -6.46 -11.91 4.28
CA GLY A 38 -6.72 -12.88 3.20
C GLY A 38 -6.04 -12.52 1.87
N LEU A 39 -5.18 -11.50 1.82
CA LEU A 39 -4.51 -11.07 0.60
C LEU A 39 -3.43 -12.06 0.16
N SER A 40 -3.21 -12.13 -1.16
CA SER A 40 -2.04 -12.82 -1.71
C SER A 40 -0.75 -12.11 -1.27
N LYS A 41 0.39 -12.83 -1.33
CA LYS A 41 1.70 -12.24 -1.02
C LYS A 41 1.99 -10.99 -1.87
N THR A 42 1.71 -11.08 -3.17
CA THR A 42 1.90 -9.98 -4.12
C THR A 42 1.01 -8.80 -3.78
N ASP A 43 -0.27 -9.03 -3.50
CA ASP A 43 -1.22 -7.95 -3.16
C ASP A 43 -0.87 -7.31 -1.82
N ALA A 44 -0.47 -8.11 -0.83
CA ALA A 44 -0.05 -7.61 0.48
C ALA A 44 1.19 -6.70 0.36
N ILE A 45 2.20 -7.10 -0.43
CA ILE A 45 3.39 -6.28 -0.67
C ILE A 45 3.01 -4.98 -1.42
N ASN A 46 2.24 -5.07 -2.50
CA ASN A 46 1.83 -3.90 -3.28
C ASN A 46 1.01 -2.92 -2.43
N ARG A 47 0.04 -3.42 -1.65
CA ARG A 47 -0.78 -2.61 -0.74
C ARG A 47 0.06 -1.98 0.37
N ALA A 48 1.01 -2.71 0.95
CA ALA A 48 1.89 -2.17 1.99
C ALA A 48 2.70 -0.97 1.46
N VAL A 49 3.28 -1.07 0.26
CA VAL A 49 4.01 0.03 -0.38
C VAL A 49 3.08 1.23 -0.63
N GLN A 50 1.89 1.00 -1.19
CA GLN A 50 0.92 2.05 -1.48
C GLN A 50 0.45 2.79 -0.22
N VAL A 51 0.09 2.05 0.83
CA VAL A 51 -0.36 2.62 2.11
C VAL A 51 0.76 3.40 2.77
N TYR A 52 1.98 2.86 2.80
CA TYR A 52 3.13 3.57 3.37
C TYR A 52 3.39 4.89 2.63
N ALA A 53 3.39 4.86 1.29
CA ALA A 53 3.60 6.07 0.48
C ALA A 53 2.52 7.13 0.72
N PHE A 54 1.25 6.72 0.83
CA PHE A 54 0.15 7.63 1.16
C PHE A 54 0.34 8.25 2.55
N LEU A 55 0.58 7.43 3.58
CA LEU A 55 0.77 7.91 4.95
C LEU A 55 1.98 8.85 5.06
N ALA A 56 3.09 8.53 4.39
CA ALA A 56 4.27 9.37 4.37
C ALA A 56 3.97 10.76 3.74
N ALA A 57 3.21 10.81 2.65
CA ALA A 57 2.81 12.07 2.03
C ALA A 57 1.91 12.92 2.96
N GLU A 58 0.92 12.30 3.60
CA GLU A 58 0.04 13.00 4.55
C GLU A 58 0.83 13.54 5.75
N MET A 59 1.81 12.78 6.25
CA MET A 59 2.68 13.19 7.36
C MET A 59 3.65 14.31 6.97
N ASP A 60 4.15 14.32 5.73
CA ASP A 60 4.99 15.40 5.17
C ASP A 60 4.20 16.73 5.05
N GLU A 61 2.89 16.64 4.77
CA GLU A 61 1.96 17.78 4.83
C GLU A 61 1.63 18.24 6.26
N GLY A 62 2.22 17.62 7.29
CA GLY A 62 2.05 17.97 8.70
C GLY A 62 0.81 17.35 9.36
N LYS A 63 0.16 16.38 8.73
CA LYS A 63 -0.96 15.64 9.34
C LYS A 63 -0.45 14.59 10.32
N GLU A 64 -1.28 14.26 11.30
CA GLU A 64 -0.98 13.24 12.32
C GLU A 64 -1.75 11.96 12.04
N LEU A 65 -1.08 10.81 12.15
CA LEU A 65 -1.73 9.50 12.17
C LEU A 65 -2.08 9.13 13.62
N LEU A 66 -3.38 8.97 13.88
CA LEU A 66 -3.91 8.60 15.19
C LEU A 66 -4.58 7.23 15.13
N LEU A 67 -4.24 6.34 16.06
CA LEU A 67 -5.00 5.13 16.33
C LEU A 67 -5.99 5.40 17.45
N ARG A 68 -7.20 4.90 17.28
CA ARG A 68 -8.24 4.97 18.30
C ARG A 68 -8.50 3.57 18.85
N ASP A 69 -8.42 3.43 20.16
CA ASP A 69 -8.80 2.18 20.83
C ASP A 69 -10.32 2.07 21.04
N ASN A 70 -10.75 0.96 21.64
CA ASN A 70 -12.18 0.71 21.91
C ASN A 70 -12.77 1.64 22.98
N ASP A 71 -11.93 2.21 23.86
CA ASP A 71 -12.33 3.15 24.91
C ASP A 71 -12.35 4.60 24.38
N GLY A 72 -11.93 4.78 23.13
CA GLY A 72 -11.94 6.04 22.41
C GLY A 72 -10.69 6.90 22.63
N ALA A 73 -9.68 6.39 23.34
CA ALA A 73 -8.41 7.07 23.51
C ALA A 73 -7.65 7.11 22.17
N LEU A 74 -6.94 8.22 21.95
CA LEU A 74 -6.16 8.45 20.74
C LEU A 74 -4.67 8.31 21.06
N GLU A 75 -3.98 7.47 20.30
CA GLU A 75 -2.53 7.32 20.32
C GLU A 75 -1.95 7.81 18.99
N ARG A 76 -0.96 8.71 19.06
CA ARG A 76 -0.24 9.16 17.86
C ARG A 76 0.78 8.12 17.44
N VAL A 77 0.66 7.67 16.19
CA VAL A 77 1.61 6.73 15.60
C VAL A 77 2.72 7.51 14.91
N HIS A 78 3.96 7.08 15.15
CA HIS A 78 5.11 7.52 14.38
C HIS A 78 5.62 6.36 13.54
N ILE A 79 5.51 6.52 12.21
CA ILE A 79 6.03 5.57 11.23
C ILE A 79 7.36 6.15 10.71
N VAL A 80 8.42 5.32 10.68
CA VAL A 80 9.77 5.66 10.21
C VAL A 80 10.14 4.94 8.93
#